data_AF-A0AAU8LDT7-F1
#
_entry.id   AF-A0AAU8LDT7-F1
#
_cell.length_a   1.000
_cell.length_b   1.000
_cell.length_c   1.000
_cell.angle_alpha   90.00
_cell.angle_beta   90.00
_cell.angle_gamma   90.00
#
_symmetry.space_group_name_H-M   'P 1'
#
loop_
_entity.id
_entity.type
_entity.pdbx_description
1 polymer ?
#
loop_
_entity_poly.entity_id
_entity_poly.type
_entity_poly.pdbx_seq_one_letter_code
_entity_poly.pdbx_strand_id
1 'polypeptide(L)'
;MIQNNSALQPLAVAVVAVASLLSSYEALASQPESLRPLFAAAPQRGVTPSLKAVGSEHQKALKSLSRCIAMFTEINKHAISKGFPKHMLMEDEARQLAIILFQVRTLESKTKAAAIPHGMEARHAELRRALAEARSEVAATFSLMQQYRGTPREFEGKTDLEALKVLAEKSTDRLLEMARA
;
A
#
# COMPACT_ATOMS: atom_id res chain seq x y z
N MET A 1 27.79 -12.27 -11.74
CA MET A 1 27.31 -12.37 -10.35
C MET A 1 26.30 -11.27 -10.11
N ILE A 2 25.01 -11.54 -10.36
CA ILE A 2 23.93 -10.58 -10.11
C ILE A 2 23.54 -10.77 -8.65
N GLN A 3 23.71 -9.73 -7.84
CA GLN A 3 23.36 -9.76 -6.42
C GLN A 3 21.86 -10.07 -6.28
N ASN A 4 21.55 -11.17 -5.58
CA ASN A 4 20.22 -11.55 -5.11
C ASN A 4 19.73 -10.57 -4.03
N ASN A 5 19.61 -9.28 -4.35
CA ASN A 5 18.78 -8.39 -3.55
C ASN A 5 17.35 -8.60 -4.02
N SER A 6 16.59 -9.41 -3.27
CA SER A 6 15.17 -9.60 -3.59
C SER A 6 14.50 -8.23 -3.67
N ALA A 7 13.77 -7.97 -4.75
CA ALA A 7 13.06 -6.71 -4.98
C ALA A 7 12.10 -6.34 -3.82
N LEU A 8 11.86 -7.28 -2.91
CA LEU A 8 11.00 -7.17 -1.75
C LEU A 8 11.71 -6.68 -0.47
N GLN A 9 13.05 -6.60 -0.45
CA GLN A 9 13.82 -6.13 0.72
C GLN A 9 13.38 -4.74 1.22
N PRO A 10 13.19 -3.73 0.37
CA PRO A 10 12.82 -2.38 0.83
C PRO A 10 11.44 -2.35 1.52
N LEU A 11 10.53 -3.23 1.10
CA LEU A 11 9.22 -3.38 1.70
C LEU A 11 9.30 -4.02 3.09
N ALA A 12 10.11 -5.08 3.25
CA ALA A 12 10.36 -5.69 4.55
C ALA A 12 10.95 -4.69 5.55
N VAL A 13 11.91 -3.87 5.10
CA VAL A 13 12.50 -2.79 5.93
C VAL A 13 11.45 -1.76 6.33
N ALA A 14 10.55 -1.37 5.41
CA ALA A 14 9.46 -0.44 5.72
C ALA A 14 8.48 -1.02 6.73
N VAL A 15 8.08 -2.30 6.58
CA VAL A 15 7.21 -3.01 7.54
C VAL A 15 7.84 -3.04 8.93
N VAL A 16 9.12 -3.39 9.05
CA VAL A 16 9.83 -3.42 10.33
C VAL A 16 9.92 -2.03 10.97
N ALA A 17 10.20 -0.99 10.17
CA ALA A 17 10.28 0.38 10.67
C ALA A 17 8.94 0.87 11.25
N VAL A 18 7.82 0.56 10.58
CA VAL A 18 6.48 0.90 11.06
C VAL A 18 6.10 0.08 12.30
N ALA A 19 6.44 -1.21 12.33
CA ALA A 19 6.20 -2.06 13.50
C ALA A 19 6.97 -1.55 14.74
N SER A 20 8.23 -1.16 14.56
CA SER A 20 9.06 -0.56 15.63
C SER A 20 8.43 0.71 16.18
N LEU A 21 7.91 1.59 15.31
CA LEU A 21 7.24 2.82 15.74
C LEU A 21 5.99 2.53 16.59
N LEU A 22 5.20 1.54 16.19
CA LEU A 22 4.01 1.13 16.95
C LEU A 22 4.39 0.59 18.33
N SER A 23 5.46 -0.21 18.42
CA SER A 23 6.00 -0.64 19.72
C SER A 23 6.44 0.54 20.58
N SER A 24 7.04 1.57 19.98
CA SER A 24 7.39 2.81 20.69
C SER A 24 6.14 3.54 21.21
N TYR A 25 5.03 3.56 20.45
CA TYR A 25 3.76 4.14 20.92
C TYR A 25 3.19 3.37 22.11
N GLU A 26 3.18 2.04 22.06
CA GLU A 26 2.73 1.20 23.17
C GLU A 26 3.59 1.40 24.43
N ALA A 27 4.91 1.53 24.26
CA ALA A 27 5.83 1.81 25.37
C ALA A 27 5.57 3.19 26.02
N LEU A 28 5.24 4.21 25.23
CA LEU A 28 4.86 5.53 25.74
C LEU A 28 3.49 5.53 26.42
N ALA A 29 2.54 4.77 25.88
CA ALA A 29 1.19 4.63 26.46
C ALA A 29 1.22 3.86 27.79
N SER A 30 2.18 2.95 27.97
CA SER A 30 2.31 2.10 29.17
C SER A 30 3.07 2.78 30.33
N GLN A 31 3.52 4.02 30.18
CA GLN A 31 4.19 4.72 31.28
C GLN A 31 3.17 5.10 32.39
N PRO A 32 3.44 4.78 33.66
CA PRO A 32 2.49 4.96 34.75
C PRO A 32 2.08 6.42 34.95
N GLU A 33 0.77 6.64 35.12
CA GLU A 33 0.12 7.95 35.28
C GLU A 33 0.52 8.73 36.54
N SER A 34 1.39 8.19 37.41
CA SER A 34 1.80 8.84 38.67
C SER A 34 2.62 10.12 38.50
N LEU A 35 2.87 10.58 37.27
CA LEU A 35 3.46 11.88 36.93
C LEU A 35 2.50 12.81 36.17
N ARG A 36 1.20 12.48 36.08
CA ARG A 36 0.21 13.28 35.32
C ARG A 36 -0.27 14.59 36.00
N PRO A 37 -0.23 14.85 37.32
CA PRO A 37 -0.78 16.10 37.84
C PRO A 37 0.27 17.22 37.87
N LEU A 38 0.75 17.65 36.70
CA LEU A 38 1.38 18.97 36.49
C LEU A 38 1.23 19.48 35.03
N PHE A 39 0.60 18.70 34.14
CA PHE A 39 0.49 19.04 32.71
C PHE A 39 -0.65 20.01 32.37
N ALA A 40 -1.47 20.42 33.35
CA ALA A 40 -2.58 21.35 33.11
C ALA A 40 -2.18 22.84 33.19
N ALA A 41 -0.95 23.20 33.58
CA ALA A 41 -0.60 24.61 33.85
C ALA A 41 0.83 25.05 33.48
N ALA A 42 1.57 24.32 32.64
CA ALA A 42 2.94 24.71 32.27
C ALA A 42 3.06 25.03 30.76
N PRO A 43 3.58 26.21 30.38
CA PRO A 43 3.73 26.60 28.98
C PRO A 43 4.89 25.82 28.33
N GLN A 44 4.58 25.12 27.23
CA GLN A 44 5.45 24.60 26.16
C GLN A 44 6.99 24.64 26.34
N ARG A 45 7.56 24.08 27.40
CA ARG A 45 9.02 23.93 27.56
C ARG A 45 9.38 22.51 27.92
N GLY A 46 9.72 21.75 26.89
CA GLY A 46 10.37 20.45 27.01
C GLY A 46 9.67 19.39 26.20
N VAL A 47 9.92 19.36 24.89
CA VAL A 47 9.73 18.11 24.12
C VAL A 47 10.60 17.07 24.83
N THR A 48 9.97 16.13 25.53
CA THR A 48 10.68 15.07 26.27
C THR A 48 11.61 14.33 25.30
N PRO A 49 12.80 13.89 25.74
CA PRO A 49 13.76 13.21 24.86
C PRO A 49 13.16 11.96 24.19
N SER A 50 12.16 11.32 24.82
CA SER A 50 11.38 10.22 24.24
C SER A 50 10.54 10.65 23.04
N LEU A 51 9.89 11.83 23.07
CA LEU A 51 9.07 12.32 21.96
C LEU A 51 9.93 12.71 20.73
N LYS A 52 11.16 13.19 20.96
CA LYS A 52 12.13 13.45 19.87
C LYS A 52 12.60 12.14 19.22
N ALA A 53 12.90 11.12 20.02
CA ALA A 53 13.31 9.81 19.51
C ALA A 53 12.21 9.19 18.61
N VAL A 54 10.96 9.21 19.08
CA VAL A 54 9.79 8.77 18.31
C VAL A 54 9.59 9.58 17.05
N GLY A 55 9.81 10.90 17.12
CA GLY A 55 9.80 11.76 15.93
C GLY A 55 10.83 11.36 14.88
N SER A 56 12.02 10.94 15.31
CA SER A 56 13.07 10.45 14.40
C SER A 56 12.74 9.08 13.80
N GLU A 57 12.12 8.18 14.57
CA GLU A 57 11.61 6.89 14.09
C GLU A 57 10.51 7.09 13.06
N HIS A 58 9.62 8.06 13.31
CA HIS A 58 8.56 8.42 12.40
C HIS A 58 9.09 8.86 11.04
N GLN A 59 10.10 9.74 11.04
CA GLN A 59 10.74 10.18 9.82
C GLN A 59 11.47 9.05 9.09
N LYS A 60 12.10 8.12 9.83
CA LYS A 60 12.71 6.92 9.24
C LYS A 60 11.65 6.02 8.60
N ALA A 61 10.53 5.77 9.27
CA ALA A 61 9.43 4.97 8.75
C ALA A 61 8.84 5.59 7.48
N LEU A 62 8.59 6.90 7.46
CA LEU A 62 8.12 7.62 6.28
C LEU A 62 9.11 7.51 5.12
N LYS A 63 10.41 7.76 5.35
CA LYS A 63 11.44 7.62 4.31
C LYS A 63 11.49 6.20 3.73
N SER A 64 11.38 5.18 4.57
CA SER A 64 11.35 3.79 4.13
C SER A 64 10.10 3.49 3.30
N LEU A 65 8.93 3.99 3.70
CA LEU A 65 7.69 3.87 2.94
C LEU A 65 7.77 4.59 1.60
N SER A 66 8.30 5.83 1.55
CA SER A 66 8.47 6.57 0.29
C SER A 66 9.40 5.86 -0.69
N ARG A 67 10.50 5.28 -0.19
CA ARG A 67 11.40 4.47 -1.02
C ARG A 67 10.68 3.24 -1.58
N CYS A 68 9.87 2.60 -0.74
CA CYS A 68 9.07 1.45 -1.14
C CYS A 68 8.05 1.83 -2.23
N ILE A 69 7.30 2.92 -2.05
CA ILE A 69 6.34 3.44 -3.02
C ILE A 69 7.03 3.67 -4.36
N ALA A 70 8.13 4.44 -4.37
CA ALA A 70 8.85 4.76 -5.60
C ALA A 70 9.30 3.51 -6.36
N MET A 71 9.79 2.49 -5.64
CA MET A 71 10.22 1.22 -6.22
C MET A 71 9.05 0.44 -6.84
N PHE A 72 7.92 0.31 -6.13
CA PHE A 72 6.77 -0.41 -6.69
C PHE A 72 6.12 0.34 -7.84
N THR A 73 6.12 1.68 -7.81
CA THR A 73 5.69 2.49 -8.95
C THR A 73 6.59 2.27 -10.17
N GLU A 74 7.92 2.19 -9.99
CA GLU A 74 8.85 1.82 -11.06
C GLU A 74 8.57 0.41 -11.60
N ILE A 75 8.36 -0.57 -10.73
CA ILE A 75 8.02 -1.96 -11.12
C ILE A 75 6.70 -1.97 -11.89
N ASN A 76 5.67 -1.27 -11.44
CA ASN A 76 4.37 -1.18 -12.10
C ASN A 76 4.50 -0.55 -13.50
N LYS A 77 5.25 0.55 -13.62
CA LYS A 77 5.54 1.17 -14.92
C LYS A 77 6.31 0.23 -15.85
N HIS A 78 7.29 -0.49 -15.34
CA HIS A 78 8.05 -1.46 -16.12
C HIS A 78 7.17 -2.63 -16.58
N ALA A 79 6.35 -3.17 -15.68
CA ALA A 79 5.44 -4.25 -15.96
C ALA A 79 4.45 -3.90 -17.08
N ILE A 80 3.88 -2.69 -17.06
CA ILE A 80 2.94 -2.24 -18.09
C ILE A 80 3.63 -2.04 -19.45
N SER A 81 4.85 -1.50 -19.45
CA SER A 81 5.55 -1.14 -20.70
C SER A 81 6.33 -2.28 -21.35
N LYS A 82 6.96 -3.14 -20.55
CA LYS A 82 7.92 -4.16 -21.01
C LYS A 82 7.57 -5.58 -20.52
N GLY A 83 6.52 -5.72 -19.71
CA GLY A 83 6.18 -6.95 -19.01
C GLY A 83 7.00 -7.15 -17.73
N PHE A 84 6.62 -8.15 -16.93
CA PHE A 84 7.36 -8.50 -15.73
C PHE A 84 8.67 -9.24 -16.05
N PRO A 85 9.74 -8.97 -15.29
CA PRO A 85 10.91 -9.83 -15.31
C PRO A 85 10.54 -11.27 -14.94
N LYS A 86 11.12 -12.26 -15.65
CA LYS A 86 10.81 -13.69 -15.44
C LYS A 86 11.01 -14.15 -13.99
N HIS A 87 12.00 -13.60 -13.28
CA HIS A 87 12.25 -13.95 -11.88
C HIS A 87 11.10 -13.50 -10.95
N MET A 88 10.44 -12.39 -11.26
CA MET A 88 9.27 -11.90 -10.50
C MET A 88 8.00 -12.72 -10.71
N LEU A 89 7.95 -13.54 -11.76
CA LEU A 89 6.82 -14.41 -12.06
C LEU A 89 6.95 -15.78 -11.38
N MET A 90 8.03 -16.03 -10.63
CA MET A 90 8.23 -17.26 -9.87
C MET A 90 7.21 -17.36 -8.74
N GLU A 91 6.81 -18.59 -8.41
CA GLU A 91 5.78 -18.80 -7.39
C GLU A 91 6.21 -18.29 -6.01
N ASP A 92 7.48 -18.46 -5.67
CA ASP A 92 8.04 -18.00 -4.40
C ASP A 92 7.98 -16.48 -4.24
N GLU A 93 8.34 -15.73 -5.29
CA GLU A 93 8.25 -14.26 -5.24
C GLU A 93 6.81 -13.79 -5.14
N ALA A 94 5.88 -14.45 -5.84
CA ALA A 94 4.47 -14.15 -5.75
C ALA A 94 3.89 -14.43 -4.36
N ARG A 95 4.31 -15.54 -3.73
CA ARG A 95 3.91 -15.90 -2.37
C ARG A 95 4.48 -14.92 -1.36
N GLN A 96 5.74 -14.52 -1.50
CA GLN A 96 6.36 -13.50 -0.65
C GLN A 96 5.63 -12.15 -0.78
N LEU A 97 5.30 -11.72 -2.00
CA LEU A 97 4.54 -10.49 -2.22
C LEU A 97 3.16 -10.54 -1.54
N ALA A 98 2.46 -11.69 -1.62
CA ALA A 98 1.19 -11.88 -0.93
C ALA A 98 1.32 -11.78 0.61
N ILE A 99 2.34 -12.42 1.19
CA ILE A 99 2.63 -12.36 2.63
C ILE A 99 2.87 -10.91 3.05
N ILE A 100 3.67 -10.17 2.28
CA ILE A 100 3.99 -8.80 2.68
C ILE A 100 2.79 -7.86 2.50
N LEU A 101 1.98 -8.04 1.45
CA LEU A 101 0.72 -7.30 1.31
C LEU A 101 -0.21 -7.53 2.52
N PHE A 102 -0.28 -8.76 3.02
CA PHE A 102 -1.01 -9.08 4.25
C PHE A 102 -0.42 -8.38 5.49
N GLN A 103 0.91 -8.35 5.62
CA GLN A 103 1.59 -7.64 6.70
C GLN A 103 1.31 -6.13 6.67
N VAL A 104 1.36 -5.50 5.49
CA VAL A 104 1.04 -4.07 5.33
C VAL A 104 -0.41 -3.79 5.74
N ARG A 105 -1.38 -4.62 5.34
CA ARG A 105 -2.79 -4.49 5.79
C ARG A 105 -2.94 -4.65 7.31
N THR A 106 -2.18 -5.56 7.90
CA THR A 106 -2.16 -5.76 9.35
C THR A 106 -1.62 -4.52 10.06
N LEU A 107 -0.53 -3.94 9.56
CA LEU A 107 0.02 -2.69 10.08
C LEU A 107 -0.94 -1.51 9.89
N GLU A 108 -1.69 -1.45 8.79
CA GLU A 108 -2.73 -0.44 8.58
C GLU A 108 -3.83 -0.53 9.66
N SER A 109 -4.21 -1.76 10.00
CA SER A 109 -5.22 -2.01 11.04
C SER A 109 -4.68 -1.66 12.42
N LYS A 110 -3.42 -2.00 12.71
CA LYS A 110 -2.76 -1.65 13.98
C LYS A 110 -2.53 -0.14 14.12
N THR A 111 -2.08 0.55 13.08
CA THR A 111 -1.94 2.02 13.08
C THR A 111 -3.28 2.73 13.24
N LYS A 112 -4.39 2.14 12.78
CA LYS A 112 -5.74 2.65 13.04
C LYS A 112 -6.14 2.55 14.51
N ALA A 113 -5.78 1.46 15.18
CA ALA A 113 -6.14 1.16 16.57
C ALA A 113 -5.15 1.72 17.61
N ALA A 114 -3.96 2.16 17.19
CA ALA A 114 -2.91 2.61 18.10
C ALA A 114 -3.29 3.88 18.88
N ALA A 115 -2.97 3.90 20.17
CA ALA A 115 -3.07 5.10 21.00
C ALA A 115 -1.98 6.10 20.60
N ILE A 116 -2.39 7.29 20.17
CA ILE A 116 -1.48 8.31 19.63
C ILE A 116 -1.00 9.21 20.77
N PRO A 117 0.32 9.41 20.94
CA PRO A 117 0.84 10.42 21.87
C PRO A 117 0.36 11.83 21.50
N HIS A 118 0.00 12.64 22.50
CA HIS A 118 -0.43 14.03 22.27
C HIS A 118 0.63 14.84 21.51
N GLY A 119 0.20 15.56 20.46
CA GLY A 119 1.07 16.36 19.60
C GLY A 119 1.73 15.61 18.44
N MET A 120 1.43 14.32 18.26
CA MET A 120 1.90 13.49 17.14
C MET A 120 0.79 13.13 16.14
N GLU A 121 -0.40 13.70 16.28
CA GLU A 121 -1.59 13.35 15.49
C GLU A 121 -1.37 13.63 14.00
N ALA A 122 -0.79 14.79 13.67
CA ALA A 122 -0.51 15.18 12.28
C ALA A 122 0.49 14.21 11.61
N ARG A 123 1.54 13.83 12.33
CA ARG A 123 2.54 12.86 11.86
C ARG A 123 1.94 11.48 11.70
N HIS A 124 1.18 11.01 12.69
CA HIS A 124 0.46 9.74 12.59
C HIS A 124 -0.50 9.68 11.39
N ALA A 125 -1.20 10.79 11.10
CA ALA A 125 -2.04 10.89 9.91
C ALA A 125 -1.23 10.80 8.61
N GLU A 126 -0.05 11.43 8.54
CA GLU A 126 0.88 11.32 7.41
C GLU A 126 1.37 9.87 7.22
N LEU A 127 1.75 9.19 8.29
CA LEU A 127 2.15 7.78 8.25
C LEU A 127 1.03 6.88 7.73
N ARG A 128 -0.20 7.08 8.19
CA ARG A 128 -1.35 6.32 7.72
C ARG A 128 -1.61 6.53 6.22
N ARG A 129 -1.43 7.76 5.72
CA ARG A 129 -1.52 8.05 4.28
C ARG A 129 -0.41 7.34 3.50
N ALA A 130 0.83 7.49 3.92
CA ALA A 130 1.98 6.84 3.27
C ALA A 130 1.85 5.30 3.26
N LEU A 131 1.30 4.73 4.32
CA LEU A 131 1.09 3.28 4.40
C LEU A 131 -0.06 2.80 3.50
N ALA A 132 -1.14 3.59 3.39
CA ALA A 132 -2.23 3.32 2.46
C ALA A 132 -1.77 3.42 0.99
N GLU A 133 -0.92 4.38 0.68
CA GLU A 133 -0.31 4.56 -0.64
C GLU A 133 0.64 3.38 -0.98
N ALA A 134 1.54 3.03 -0.06
CA ALA A 134 2.40 1.85 -0.21
C ALA A 134 1.60 0.57 -0.43
N ARG A 135 0.50 0.38 0.30
CA ARG A 135 -0.43 -0.74 0.10
C ARG A 135 -1.02 -0.72 -1.31
N SER A 136 -1.43 0.45 -1.80
CA SER A 136 -2.04 0.59 -3.13
C SER A 136 -1.05 0.15 -4.23
N GLU A 137 0.18 0.63 -4.17
CA GLU A 137 1.22 0.28 -5.15
C GLU A 137 1.57 -1.21 -5.12
N VAL A 138 1.76 -1.78 -3.93
CA VAL A 138 2.04 -3.22 -3.75
C VAL A 138 0.87 -4.08 -4.24
N ALA A 139 -0.37 -3.67 -3.97
CA ALA A 139 -1.57 -4.37 -4.45
C ALA A 139 -1.71 -4.31 -5.97
N ALA A 140 -1.36 -3.17 -6.58
CA ALA A 140 -1.32 -3.03 -8.03
C ALA A 140 -0.28 -3.98 -8.64
N THR A 141 0.93 -4.03 -8.08
CA THR A 141 1.97 -4.97 -8.53
C THR A 141 1.52 -6.41 -8.41
N PHE A 142 0.92 -6.78 -7.28
CA PHE A 142 0.40 -8.13 -7.07
C PHE A 142 -0.69 -8.50 -8.08
N SER A 143 -1.60 -7.56 -8.36
CA SER A 143 -2.69 -7.77 -9.33
C SER A 143 -2.16 -7.92 -10.76
N LEU A 144 -1.22 -7.06 -11.17
CA LEU A 144 -0.57 -7.18 -12.48
C LEU A 144 0.17 -8.51 -12.60
N MET A 145 0.93 -8.90 -11.57
CA MET A 145 1.65 -10.18 -11.56
C MET A 145 0.68 -11.38 -11.66
N GLN A 146 -0.48 -11.34 -11.00
CA GLN A 146 -1.51 -12.37 -11.16
C GLN A 146 -2.09 -12.41 -12.57
N GLN A 147 -2.33 -11.25 -13.20
CA GLN A 147 -2.80 -11.19 -14.58
C GLN A 147 -1.78 -11.79 -15.56
N TYR A 148 -0.48 -11.56 -15.34
CA TYR A 148 0.59 -12.15 -16.15
C TYR A 148 0.76 -13.66 -15.94
N ARG A 149 0.49 -14.18 -14.73
CA ARG A 149 0.58 -15.61 -14.43
C ARG A 149 -0.69 -16.38 -14.81
N GLY A 150 -1.83 -15.71 -14.88
CA GLY A 150 -3.08 -16.31 -15.30
C GLY A 150 -3.02 -16.71 -16.76
N THR A 151 -3.27 -17.98 -17.06
CA THR A 151 -3.61 -18.39 -18.43
C THR A 151 -4.88 -17.65 -18.84
N PRO A 152 -4.90 -16.99 -20.01
CA PRO A 152 -6.15 -16.47 -20.56
C PRO A 152 -7.16 -17.61 -20.58
N ARG A 153 -8.29 -17.43 -19.90
CA ARG A 153 -9.42 -18.35 -20.11
C ARG A 153 -9.96 -18.02 -21.48
N GLU A 154 -9.69 -18.91 -22.44
CA GLU A 154 -10.41 -18.92 -23.70
C GLU A 154 -11.88 -19.15 -23.36
N PHE A 155 -12.65 -18.06 -23.37
CA PHE A 155 -14.09 -18.19 -23.42
C PHE A 155 -14.40 -18.56 -24.86
N GLU A 156 -14.84 -19.79 -25.08
CA GLU A 156 -15.58 -20.14 -26.30
C GLU A 156 -16.87 -19.31 -26.30
N GLY A 157 -16.77 -18.09 -26.82
CA GLY A 157 -17.93 -17.34 -27.21
C GLY A 157 -18.62 -18.14 -28.30
N LYS A 158 -19.74 -18.80 -27.97
CA LYS A 158 -20.75 -19.10 -28.98
C LYS A 158 -21.28 -17.76 -29.47
N THR A 159 -20.55 -17.18 -30.41
CA THR A 159 -20.90 -15.92 -31.04
C THR A 159 -22.13 -16.20 -31.87
N ASP A 160 -23.31 -15.97 -31.29
CA ASP A 160 -24.56 -16.01 -32.01
C ASP A 160 -24.59 -14.82 -32.98
N LEU A 161 -24.21 -15.12 -34.23
CA LEU A 161 -24.18 -14.16 -35.33
C LEU A 161 -25.53 -13.47 -35.51
N GLU A 162 -26.62 -14.15 -35.17
CA GLU A 162 -27.97 -13.60 -35.32
C GLU A 162 -28.30 -12.62 -34.18
N ALA A 163 -27.87 -12.92 -32.95
CA ALA A 163 -27.94 -11.96 -31.85
C ALA A 163 -27.10 -10.69 -32.11
N LEU A 164 -25.94 -10.84 -32.76
CA LEU A 164 -25.09 -9.72 -33.17
C LEU A 164 -25.73 -8.87 -34.27
N LYS A 165 -26.39 -9.48 -35.26
CA LYS A 165 -27.17 -8.77 -36.27
C LYS A 165 -28.32 -7.98 -35.65
N VAL A 166 -29.11 -8.61 -34.77
CA VAL A 166 -30.22 -7.95 -34.08
C VAL A 166 -29.73 -6.76 -33.26
N LEU A 167 -28.57 -6.90 -32.60
CA LEU A 167 -27.97 -5.78 -31.85
C LEU A 167 -27.53 -4.65 -32.79
N ALA A 168 -26.90 -4.98 -33.92
CA ALA A 168 -26.45 -4.02 -34.91
C ALA A 168 -27.65 -3.26 -35.52
N GLU A 169 -28.68 -3.96 -35.98
CA GLU A 169 -29.91 -3.36 -36.52
C GLU A 169 -30.53 -2.40 -35.52
N LYS A 170 -30.73 -2.86 -34.27
CA LYS A 170 -31.32 -2.04 -33.21
C LYS A 170 -30.48 -0.81 -32.84
N SER A 171 -29.16 -0.90 -32.95
CA SER A 171 -28.27 0.26 -32.78
C SER A 171 -28.35 1.24 -33.96
N THR A 172 -28.54 0.72 -35.17
CA THR A 172 -28.62 1.52 -36.41
C THR A 172 -29.95 2.25 -36.50
N ASP A 173 -31.05 1.58 -36.16
CA ASP A 173 -32.39 2.18 -36.09
C ASP A 173 -32.43 3.33 -35.07
N ARG A 174 -31.85 3.12 -33.89
CA ARG A 174 -31.77 4.16 -32.87
C ARG A 174 -30.94 5.37 -33.32
N LEU A 175 -29.84 5.15 -34.05
CA LEU A 175 -29.05 6.24 -34.62
C LEU A 175 -29.81 7.00 -35.70
N LEU A 176 -30.59 6.30 -36.54
CA LEU A 176 -31.44 6.92 -37.56
C LEU A 176 -32.59 7.72 -36.93
N GLU A 177 -33.21 7.23 -35.86
CA GLU A 177 -34.21 7.98 -35.10
C GLU A 177 -33.61 9.25 -34.48
N MET A 178 -32.42 9.16 -33.89
CA MET A 178 -31.72 10.32 -33.33
C MET A 178 -31.29 11.33 -34.41
N ALA A 179 -30.97 10.89 -35.63
CA ALA A 179 -30.61 11.77 -36.74
C ALA A 179 -31.83 12.43 -37.41
N ARG A 180 -33.04 11.91 -37.17
CA ARG A 180 -34.31 12.45 -37.69
C ARG A 180 -35.06 13.32 -36.67
N ALA A 181 -34.62 13.33 -35.42
CA ALA A 181 -35.09 14.20 -34.34
C ALA A 181 -34.34 15.54 -34.33
#